data_AF-A0A7Y5DET2-F1
#
_entry.id   AF-A0A7Y5DET2-F1
#
_cell.length_a   1.000
_cell.length_b   1.000
_cell.length_c   1.000
_cell.angle_alpha   90.00
_cell.angle_beta   90.00
_cell.angle_gamma   90.00
#
_symmetry.space_group_name_H-M   'P 1'
#
loop_
_entity.id
_entity.type
_entity.pdbx_description
1 polymer ?
#
loop_
_entity_poly.entity_id
_entity_poly.type
_entity_poly.pdbx_seq_one_letter_code
_entity_poly.pdbx_strand_id
1 'polypeptide(L)'
;QLGVDLFRSQTRGRCINCHEGAEMTGASVRQVRASPTRIRDGQAADRGFNNIAVQGTLQDLSLGAKDELGNWLSTVKRLNPPPPEPIVVDGAFKVPGLRNVELTAPYFHNGGQVDLPAVIEFYNHGGDSHEELETLDGIFIEPMPFIDFTTDERQALEAWLVSLTDERVRFQKAPFDHPQLFVPNGPGSPRGIAPGDQLTEIQAVGAEGGPPQKKFLEP
;
A
#
# COMPACT_ATOMS: atom_id res chain seq x y z
N GLN A 1 -7.15 -7.17 -21.71
CA GLN A 1 -7.12 -5.71 -21.93
C GLN A 1 -8.10 -4.98 -21.02
N LEU A 2 -9.35 -5.43 -20.87
CA LEU A 2 -10.37 -4.80 -20.01
C LEU A 2 -9.86 -4.35 -18.61
N GLY A 3 -9.17 -5.22 -17.86
CA GLY A 3 -8.69 -4.88 -16.52
C GLY A 3 -7.74 -3.68 -16.46
N VAL A 4 -6.77 -3.61 -17.38
CA VAL A 4 -5.85 -2.46 -17.45
C VAL A 4 -6.57 -1.19 -17.93
N ASP A 5 -7.58 -1.33 -18.80
CA ASP A 5 -8.36 -0.19 -19.28
C ASP A 5 -9.22 0.40 -18.16
N LEU A 6 -9.85 -0.45 -17.32
CA LEU A 6 -10.55 -0.03 -16.10
C LEU A 6 -9.61 0.65 -15.12
N PHE A 7 -8.43 0.07 -14.90
CA PHE A 7 -7.44 0.65 -13.98
C PHE A 7 -6.98 2.04 -14.44
N ARG A 8 -6.73 2.21 -15.74
CA ARG A 8 -6.23 3.44 -16.35
C ARG A 8 -7.31 4.47 -16.66
N SER A 9 -8.59 4.10 -16.59
CA SER A 9 -9.65 5.03 -16.91
C SER A 9 -9.80 6.05 -15.79
N GLN A 10 -9.86 7.32 -16.18
CA GLN A 10 -10.09 8.44 -15.25
C GLN A 10 -11.57 8.64 -14.93
N THR A 11 -12.46 7.97 -15.67
CA THR A 11 -13.92 8.09 -15.53
C THR A 11 -14.53 6.82 -14.94
N ARG A 12 -13.96 5.65 -15.26
CA ARG A 12 -14.35 4.32 -14.77
C ARG A 12 -13.18 3.71 -14.00
N GLY A 13 -13.41 3.09 -12.86
CA GLY A 13 -12.37 2.48 -12.02
C GLY A 13 -11.44 3.48 -11.31
N ARG A 14 -10.91 4.48 -12.02
CA ARG A 14 -10.19 5.64 -11.45
C ARG A 14 -8.93 5.30 -10.64
N CYS A 15 -8.47 4.05 -10.68
CA CYS A 15 -7.37 3.55 -9.86
C CYS A 15 -6.06 4.30 -10.15
N ILE A 16 -5.82 4.64 -11.43
CA ILE A 16 -4.65 5.40 -11.88
C ILE A 16 -4.56 6.80 -11.27
N ASN A 17 -5.66 7.36 -10.73
CA ASN A 17 -5.63 8.68 -10.10
C ASN A 17 -4.86 8.70 -8.78
N CYS A 18 -4.52 7.52 -8.23
CA CYS A 18 -3.71 7.37 -7.02
C CYS A 18 -2.55 6.40 -7.26
N HIS A 19 -2.75 5.35 -8.06
CA HIS A 19 -1.72 4.36 -8.37
C HIS A 19 -1.03 4.67 -9.71
N GLU A 20 -0.16 5.67 -9.67
CA GLU A 20 0.41 6.29 -10.87
C GLU A 20 1.78 5.71 -11.30
N GLY A 21 2.07 5.86 -12.60
CA GLY A 21 3.40 5.62 -13.16
C GLY A 21 3.88 4.16 -13.07
N ALA A 22 5.18 3.96 -13.28
CA ALA A 22 5.78 2.62 -13.27
C ALA A 22 5.89 2.02 -11.86
N GLU A 23 5.82 2.85 -10.83
CA GLU A 23 5.87 2.45 -9.42
C GLU A 23 4.48 2.07 -8.89
N MET A 24 3.41 2.35 -9.66
CA MET A 24 2.01 2.10 -9.31
C MET A 24 1.60 2.78 -8.00
N THR A 25 2.11 3.99 -7.76
CA THR A 25 1.83 4.80 -6.58
C THR A 25 2.08 6.28 -6.85
N GLY A 26 1.21 7.14 -6.34
CA GLY A 26 1.38 8.59 -6.31
C GLY A 26 2.34 9.08 -5.23
N ALA A 27 2.79 8.20 -4.32
CA ALA A 27 3.68 8.53 -3.20
C ALA A 27 5.17 8.34 -3.52
N SER A 28 5.53 8.16 -4.78
CA SER A 28 6.93 7.93 -5.13
C SER A 28 7.77 9.19 -4.97
N VAL A 29 9.08 9.01 -4.76
CA VAL A 29 10.02 10.13 -4.59
C VAL A 29 9.96 11.08 -5.79
N ARG A 30 9.79 10.55 -7.01
CA ARG A 30 9.64 11.36 -8.22
C ARG A 30 8.39 12.22 -8.17
N GLN A 31 7.25 11.64 -7.78
CA GLN A 31 5.97 12.35 -7.70
C GLN A 31 5.97 13.40 -6.61
N VAL A 32 6.42 13.03 -5.40
CA VAL A 32 6.47 13.93 -4.23
C VAL A 32 7.46 15.08 -4.46
N ARG A 33 8.62 14.85 -5.09
CA ARG A 33 9.55 15.93 -5.43
C ARG A 33 8.99 16.89 -6.48
N ALA A 34 8.17 16.40 -7.41
CA ALA A 34 7.57 17.23 -8.44
C ALA A 34 6.47 18.13 -7.88
N SER A 35 5.61 17.59 -7.01
CA SER A 35 4.57 18.34 -6.31
C SER A 35 4.26 17.67 -4.98
N PRO A 36 4.78 18.15 -3.84
CA PRO A 36 4.57 17.51 -2.53
C PRO A 36 3.15 17.73 -2.00
N THR A 37 2.46 18.75 -2.50
CA THR A 37 1.04 19.00 -2.23
C THR A 37 0.21 18.52 -3.42
N ARG A 38 -0.93 17.91 -3.13
CA ARG A 38 -1.95 17.56 -4.11
C ARG A 38 -3.23 18.32 -3.75
N ILE A 39 -3.79 19.03 -4.72
CA ILE A 39 -5.15 19.56 -4.63
C ILE A 39 -6.09 18.60 -5.37
N ARG A 40 -7.15 18.13 -4.69
CA ARG A 40 -8.20 17.31 -5.28
C ARG A 40 -9.53 17.72 -4.67
N ASP A 41 -10.56 17.87 -5.50
CA ASP A 41 -11.92 18.23 -5.05
C ASP A 41 -11.94 19.51 -4.20
N GLY A 42 -11.02 20.45 -4.49
CA GLY A 42 -10.87 21.71 -3.73
C GLY A 42 -10.20 21.55 -2.37
N GLN A 43 -9.60 20.40 -2.06
CA GLN A 43 -8.94 20.10 -0.79
C GLN A 43 -7.44 19.81 -0.98
N ALA A 44 -6.61 20.26 -0.04
CA ALA A 44 -5.17 20.04 -0.04
C ALA A 44 -4.77 18.82 0.81
N ALA A 45 -3.92 17.96 0.26
CA ALA A 45 -3.35 16.81 0.97
C ALA A 45 -1.89 16.58 0.57
N ASP A 46 -1.16 15.82 1.39
CA ASP A 46 0.17 15.32 1.05
C ASP A 46 0.10 14.43 -0.20
N ARG A 47 0.96 14.67 -1.18
CA ARG A 47 1.00 13.93 -2.45
C ARG A 47 1.20 12.45 -2.18
N GLY A 48 0.27 11.64 -2.68
CA GLY A 48 0.32 10.18 -2.53
C GLY A 48 -0.17 9.68 -1.18
N PHE A 49 -0.83 10.51 -0.37
CA PHE A 49 -1.53 10.08 0.84
C PHE A 49 -3.02 10.40 0.70
N ASN A 50 -3.88 9.44 1.05
CA ASN A 50 -5.33 9.63 0.98
C ASN A 50 -5.99 8.92 2.16
N ASN A 51 -7.06 9.52 2.68
CA ASN A 51 -8.01 8.81 3.52
C ASN A 51 -9.03 8.14 2.58
N ILE A 52 -9.14 6.82 2.65
CA ILE A 52 -10.04 6.02 1.79
C ILE A 52 -11.15 5.36 2.61
N ALA A 53 -11.39 5.81 3.84
CA ALA A 53 -12.40 5.27 4.74
C ALA A 53 -12.22 3.77 5.09
N VAL A 54 -10.98 3.32 5.31
CA VAL A 54 -10.73 1.98 5.88
C VAL A 54 -11.21 1.90 7.33
N GLN A 55 -11.03 3.00 8.07
CA GLN A 55 -11.52 3.23 9.43
C GLN A 55 -11.96 4.69 9.54
N GLY A 56 -12.69 5.03 10.60
CA GLY A 56 -13.04 6.41 10.89
C GLY A 56 -11.80 7.28 11.11
N THR A 57 -11.86 8.52 10.61
CA THR A 57 -10.69 9.42 10.53
C THR A 57 -10.03 9.67 11.88
N LEU A 58 -10.82 9.75 12.95
CA LEU A 58 -10.33 10.00 14.31
C LEU A 58 -9.83 8.75 15.03
N GLN A 59 -10.08 7.56 14.48
CA GLN A 59 -9.61 6.29 15.06
C GLN A 59 -8.12 6.08 14.79
N ASP A 60 -7.63 6.52 13.62
CA ASP A 60 -6.21 6.58 13.29
C ASP A 60 -5.93 7.83 12.44
N LEU A 61 -5.31 8.83 13.06
CA LEU A 61 -5.01 10.11 12.41
C LEU A 61 -3.91 10.00 11.36
N SER A 62 -3.04 8.99 11.43
CA SER A 62 -1.92 8.80 10.50
C SER A 62 -1.11 10.10 10.31
N LEU A 63 -0.93 10.59 9.07
CA LEU A 63 -0.24 11.86 8.76
C LEU A 63 -0.84 13.10 9.43
N GLY A 64 -2.11 13.05 9.82
CA GLY A 64 -2.79 14.11 10.54
C GLY A 64 -2.25 14.35 11.94
N ALA A 65 -1.52 13.39 12.52
CA ALA A 65 -0.96 13.49 13.86
C ALA A 65 0.27 14.40 13.95
N LYS A 66 0.72 14.62 15.20
CA LYS A 66 1.98 15.29 15.54
C LYS A 66 2.97 14.28 16.12
N ASP A 67 4.25 14.54 15.93
CA ASP A 67 5.33 13.85 16.65
C ASP A 67 5.36 14.27 18.14
N GLU A 68 6.23 13.62 18.92
CA GLU A 68 6.41 13.89 20.36
C GLU A 68 6.89 15.33 20.66
N LEU A 69 7.45 16.02 19.67
CA LEU A 69 7.91 17.40 19.77
C LEU A 69 6.83 18.42 19.36
N GLY A 70 5.64 17.93 18.96
CA GLY A 70 4.51 18.75 18.53
C GLY A 70 4.56 19.22 17.07
N ASN A 71 5.47 18.69 16.25
CA ASN A 71 5.51 18.97 14.81
C ASN A 71 4.50 18.09 14.08
N TRP A 72 3.80 18.63 13.09
CA TRP A 72 2.93 17.82 12.23
C TRP A 72 3.74 16.79 11.43
N LEU A 73 3.18 15.59 11.26
CA LEU A 73 3.77 14.57 10.38
C LEU A 73 3.54 14.92 8.89
N SER A 74 2.37 15.47 8.57
CA SER A 74 2.05 16.03 7.25
C SER A 74 2.99 17.17 6.87
N THR A 75 3.47 17.13 5.63
CA THR A 75 4.25 18.22 5.01
C THR A 75 3.34 19.41 4.72
N VAL A 76 2.11 19.16 4.27
CA VAL A 76 1.17 20.23 3.89
C VAL A 76 0.77 21.07 5.11
N LYS A 77 0.52 20.45 6.27
CA LYS A 77 0.27 21.19 7.54
C LYS A 77 1.48 22.02 8.04
N ARG A 78 2.67 21.80 7.48
CA ARG A 78 3.90 22.55 7.84
C ARG A 78 4.23 23.68 6.87
N LEU A 79 3.48 23.83 5.78
CA LEU A 79 3.74 24.88 4.79
C LEU A 79 3.47 26.27 5.37
N ASN A 80 4.32 27.23 4.98
CA ASN A 80 4.16 28.63 5.34
C ASN A 80 4.46 29.52 4.11
N PRO A 81 3.46 30.24 3.55
CA PRO A 81 2.05 30.21 3.95
C PRO A 81 1.41 28.83 3.67
N PRO A 82 0.34 28.46 4.40
CA PRO A 82 -0.44 27.27 4.08
C PRO A 82 -1.14 27.43 2.71
N PRO A 83 -1.55 26.32 2.07
CA PRO A 83 -2.40 26.38 0.89
C PRO A 83 -3.74 27.08 1.23
N PRO A 84 -4.38 27.75 0.26
CA PRO A 84 -5.69 28.37 0.46
C PRO A 84 -6.82 27.34 0.60
N GLU A 85 -6.64 26.12 0.10
CA GLU A 85 -7.60 25.03 0.22
C GLU A 85 -7.62 24.42 1.64
N PRO A 86 -8.78 23.88 2.10
CA PRO A 86 -8.86 23.09 3.33
C PRO A 86 -7.89 21.90 3.31
N ILE A 87 -7.18 21.67 4.41
CA ILE A 87 -6.16 20.62 4.50
C ILE A 87 -6.77 19.33 5.05
N VAL A 88 -6.74 18.23 4.28
CA VAL A 88 -7.40 16.95 4.60
C VAL A 88 -6.40 15.80 4.68
N VAL A 89 -5.57 15.80 5.72
CA VAL A 89 -4.49 14.81 5.92
C VAL A 89 -4.74 13.86 7.07
N ASP A 90 -5.80 14.08 7.85
CA ASP A 90 -6.20 13.21 8.94
C ASP A 90 -6.74 11.90 8.37
N GLY A 91 -6.29 10.77 8.92
CA GLY A 91 -6.58 9.43 8.39
C GLY A 91 -5.96 9.15 7.01
N ALA A 92 -5.07 10.01 6.52
CA ALA A 92 -4.47 9.82 5.20
C ALA A 92 -3.25 8.90 5.25
N PHE A 93 -3.30 7.79 4.51
CA PHE A 93 -2.23 6.81 4.41
C PHE A 93 -1.54 6.82 3.07
N LYS A 94 -0.26 6.44 3.08
CA LYS A 94 0.57 6.34 1.88
C LYS A 94 -0.06 5.36 0.90
N VAL A 95 -0.32 5.80 -0.34
CA VAL A 95 -0.78 4.92 -1.42
C VAL A 95 0.31 3.87 -1.69
N PRO A 96 0.03 2.57 -1.49
CA PRO A 96 1.02 1.52 -1.73
C PRO A 96 1.28 1.34 -3.22
N GLY A 97 2.49 0.88 -3.56
CA GLY A 97 2.74 0.33 -4.89
C GLY A 97 2.01 -1.01 -5.06
N LEU A 98 1.61 -1.36 -6.28
CA LEU A 98 0.81 -2.56 -6.57
C LEU A 98 1.61 -3.72 -7.18
N ARG A 99 2.94 -3.61 -7.26
CA ARG A 99 3.78 -4.71 -7.75
C ARG A 99 3.78 -5.85 -6.74
N ASN A 100 3.61 -7.08 -7.23
CA ASN A 100 3.46 -8.28 -6.40
C ASN A 100 2.26 -8.23 -5.43
N VAL A 101 1.25 -7.41 -5.69
CA VAL A 101 0.14 -7.20 -4.75
C VAL A 101 -0.60 -8.49 -4.42
N GLU A 102 -0.68 -9.44 -5.35
CA GLU A 102 -1.24 -10.79 -5.13
C GLU A 102 -0.59 -11.55 -3.96
N LEU A 103 0.68 -11.27 -3.65
CA LEU A 103 1.48 -12.00 -2.66
C LEU A 103 1.60 -11.28 -1.30
N THR A 104 0.81 -10.22 -1.09
CA THR A 104 0.98 -9.31 0.07
C THR A 104 -0.26 -9.17 0.95
N ALA A 105 -1.21 -10.10 0.82
CA ALA A 105 -2.33 -10.20 1.75
C ALA A 105 -1.82 -10.50 3.19
N PRO A 106 -2.53 -10.01 4.22
CA PRO A 106 -3.76 -9.22 4.14
C PRO A 106 -3.50 -7.75 3.78
N TYR A 107 -4.52 -7.06 3.28
CA TYR A 107 -4.42 -5.74 2.67
C TYR A 107 -4.87 -4.59 3.58
N PHE A 108 -4.54 -3.37 3.14
CA PHE A 108 -4.66 -2.10 3.85
C PHE A 108 -3.74 -1.99 5.06
N HIS A 109 -3.65 -0.79 5.64
CA HIS A 109 -2.73 -0.49 6.75
C HIS A 109 -3.10 -1.25 8.04
N ASN A 110 -4.35 -1.74 8.14
CA ASN A 110 -4.85 -2.51 9.27
C ASN A 110 -4.95 -4.01 8.99
N GLY A 111 -4.60 -4.49 7.79
CA GLY A 111 -4.74 -5.90 7.42
C GLY A 111 -6.18 -6.40 7.38
N GLY A 112 -7.17 -5.52 7.17
CA GLY A 112 -8.59 -5.85 7.27
C GLY A 112 -9.16 -6.71 6.13
N GLN A 113 -8.51 -6.71 4.95
CA GLN A 113 -8.99 -7.45 3.79
C GLN A 113 -8.10 -8.64 3.47
N VAL A 114 -8.71 -9.81 3.24
CA VAL A 114 -7.99 -11.09 3.18
C VAL A 114 -7.50 -11.47 1.78
N ASP A 115 -8.11 -10.92 0.74
CA ASP A 115 -7.80 -11.21 -0.65
C ASP A 115 -8.09 -10.00 -1.59
N LEU A 116 -7.69 -10.12 -2.85
CA LEU A 116 -7.92 -9.07 -3.86
C LEU A 116 -9.40 -8.84 -4.18
N PRO A 117 -10.27 -9.88 -4.30
CA PRO A 117 -11.71 -9.67 -4.43
C PRO A 117 -12.30 -8.77 -3.34
N ALA A 118 -11.94 -8.97 -2.07
CA ALA A 118 -12.41 -8.13 -0.97
C ALA A 118 -11.90 -6.69 -1.07
N VAL A 119 -10.67 -6.47 -1.52
CA VAL A 119 -10.13 -5.12 -1.80
C VAL A 119 -10.89 -4.43 -2.94
N ILE A 120 -11.20 -5.17 -4.01
CA ILE A 120 -11.96 -4.61 -5.14
C ILE A 120 -13.38 -4.26 -4.69
N GLU A 121 -14.00 -5.11 -3.86
CA GLU A 121 -15.32 -4.82 -3.29
C GLU A 121 -15.27 -3.58 -2.39
N PHE A 122 -14.27 -3.44 -1.52
CA PHE A 122 -14.07 -2.23 -0.72
C PHE A 122 -14.14 -0.94 -1.55
N TYR A 123 -13.41 -0.88 -2.66
CA TYR A 123 -13.45 0.27 -3.56
C TYR A 123 -14.76 0.36 -4.36
N ASN A 124 -15.44 -0.76 -4.60
CA ASN A 124 -16.72 -0.81 -5.30
C ASN A 124 -17.79 0.01 -4.57
N HIS A 125 -17.82 -0.08 -3.24
CA HIS A 125 -18.72 0.66 -2.36
C HIS A 125 -18.09 1.90 -1.70
N GLY A 126 -16.88 2.30 -2.10
CA GLY A 126 -16.21 3.54 -1.70
C GLY A 126 -15.45 3.50 -0.35
N GLY A 127 -15.46 2.36 0.35
CA GLY A 127 -14.87 2.19 1.68
C GLY A 127 -15.88 1.84 2.78
N ASP A 128 -15.41 1.63 4.00
CA ASP A 128 -16.20 1.09 5.13
C ASP A 128 -16.71 2.17 6.09
N SER A 129 -16.05 3.34 6.16
CA SER A 129 -16.31 4.39 7.18
C SER A 129 -16.62 5.78 6.60
N HIS A 130 -17.43 5.86 5.55
CA HIS A 130 -17.74 7.12 4.85
C HIS A 130 -18.33 8.21 5.74
N GLU A 131 -19.13 7.83 6.73
CA GLU A 131 -19.79 8.76 7.64
C GLU A 131 -18.83 9.36 8.67
N GLU A 132 -17.60 8.82 8.77
CA GLU A 132 -16.56 9.22 9.73
C GLU A 132 -15.38 9.94 9.03
N LEU A 133 -15.63 10.55 7.86
CA LEU A 133 -14.65 11.30 7.06
C LEU A 133 -14.64 12.79 7.42
N GLU A 134 -14.12 13.10 8.59
CA GLU A 134 -13.98 14.47 9.11
C GLU A 134 -12.63 14.62 9.83
N THR A 135 -11.92 15.71 9.56
CA THR A 135 -10.66 16.03 10.24
C THR A 135 -10.89 16.44 11.70
N LEU A 136 -9.83 16.48 12.51
CA LEU A 136 -9.88 16.94 13.90
C LEU A 136 -10.46 18.36 14.07
N ASP A 137 -10.29 19.21 13.07
CA ASP A 137 -10.78 20.60 13.04
C ASP A 137 -12.13 20.76 12.33
N GLY A 138 -12.80 19.64 12.02
CA GLY A 138 -14.18 19.62 11.55
C GLY A 138 -14.35 19.84 10.04
N ILE A 139 -13.29 19.61 9.26
CA ILE A 139 -13.33 19.70 7.80
C ILE A 139 -13.79 18.34 7.27
N PHE A 140 -14.91 18.35 6.55
CA PHE A 140 -15.38 17.17 5.81
C PHE A 140 -14.36 16.75 4.76
N ILE A 141 -14.01 15.47 4.70
CA ILE A 141 -13.08 14.90 3.70
C ILE A 141 -13.90 14.29 2.57
N GLU A 142 -13.63 14.69 1.33
CA GLU A 142 -14.39 14.19 0.17
C GLU A 142 -14.20 12.67 0.01
N PRO A 143 -15.29 11.88 0.09
CA PRO A 143 -15.23 10.42 0.03
C PRO A 143 -14.86 9.91 -1.37
N MET A 144 -14.40 8.66 -1.41
CA MET A 144 -14.33 7.94 -2.68
C MET A 144 -15.75 7.71 -3.23
N PRO A 145 -15.96 7.89 -4.54
CA PRO A 145 -17.27 7.62 -5.13
C PRO A 145 -17.53 6.12 -5.20
N PHE A 146 -18.81 5.74 -5.09
CA PHE A 146 -19.28 4.41 -5.48
C PHE A 146 -18.96 4.16 -6.94
N ILE A 147 -18.30 3.03 -7.24
CA ILE A 147 -17.94 2.70 -8.61
C ILE A 147 -19.00 1.80 -9.25
N ASP A 148 -19.58 0.86 -8.50
CA ASP A 148 -20.58 -0.10 -8.99
C ASP A 148 -20.07 -0.89 -10.21
N PHE A 149 -18.99 -1.64 -10.01
CA PHE A 149 -18.42 -2.59 -10.95
C PHE A 149 -19.33 -3.79 -11.16
N THR A 150 -19.47 -4.17 -12.43
CA THR A 150 -20.04 -5.47 -12.78
C THR A 150 -19.10 -6.61 -12.35
N THR A 151 -19.62 -7.84 -12.30
CA THR A 151 -18.81 -9.03 -12.02
C THR A 151 -17.65 -9.19 -12.99
N ASP A 152 -17.87 -8.95 -14.29
CA ASP A 152 -16.82 -9.07 -15.31
C ASP A 152 -15.72 -8.02 -15.13
N GLU A 153 -16.08 -6.80 -14.72
CA GLU A 153 -15.10 -5.75 -14.44
C GLU A 153 -14.26 -6.07 -13.22
N ARG A 154 -14.87 -6.59 -12.14
CA ARG A 154 -14.14 -7.02 -10.93
C ARG A 154 -13.13 -8.11 -11.26
N GLN A 155 -13.55 -9.15 -11.99
CA GLN A 155 -12.66 -10.25 -12.40
C GLN A 155 -11.55 -9.77 -13.34
N ALA A 156 -11.87 -8.88 -14.28
CA ALA A 156 -10.87 -8.33 -15.19
C ALA A 156 -9.83 -7.48 -14.45
N LEU A 157 -10.26 -6.67 -13.47
CA LEU A 157 -9.37 -5.85 -12.65
C LEU A 157 -8.48 -6.73 -11.76
N GLU A 158 -9.04 -7.78 -11.13
CA GLU A 158 -8.27 -8.76 -10.36
C GLU A 158 -7.19 -9.44 -11.21
N ALA A 159 -7.57 -9.96 -12.39
CA ALA A 159 -6.64 -10.59 -13.31
C ALA A 159 -5.49 -9.64 -13.73
N TRP A 160 -5.80 -8.36 -13.90
CA TRP A 160 -4.77 -7.35 -14.17
C TRP A 160 -3.86 -7.11 -12.95
N LEU A 161 -4.38 -7.03 -11.73
CA LEU A 161 -3.57 -6.89 -10.51
C LEU A 161 -2.64 -8.09 -10.31
N VAL A 162 -3.12 -9.31 -10.56
CA VAL A 162 -2.33 -10.56 -10.56
C VAL A 162 -1.20 -10.51 -11.59
N SER A 163 -1.42 -9.85 -12.74
CA SER A 163 -0.38 -9.70 -13.77
C SER A 163 0.79 -8.77 -13.35
N LEU A 164 0.66 -8.03 -12.24
CA LEU A 164 1.73 -7.17 -11.70
C LEU A 164 2.75 -7.93 -10.84
N THR A 165 2.63 -9.25 -10.73
CA THR A 165 3.53 -10.12 -9.97
C THR A 165 4.74 -10.54 -10.81
N ASP A 166 5.94 -10.33 -10.29
CA ASP A 166 7.18 -10.86 -10.88
C ASP A 166 7.22 -12.38 -10.67
N GLU A 167 7.29 -13.15 -11.76
CA GLU A 167 7.34 -14.61 -11.70
C GLU A 167 8.54 -15.13 -10.88
N ARG A 168 9.64 -14.39 -10.79
CA ARG A 168 10.77 -14.78 -9.95
C ARG A 168 10.45 -14.66 -8.47
N VAL A 169 9.66 -13.66 -8.09
CA VAL A 169 9.15 -13.57 -6.72
C VAL A 169 8.16 -14.70 -6.48
N ARG A 170 7.17 -14.88 -7.37
CA ARG A 170 6.17 -15.95 -7.27
C ARG A 170 6.83 -17.30 -7.06
N PHE A 171 7.82 -17.65 -7.87
CA PHE A 171 8.49 -18.95 -7.82
C PHE A 171 9.79 -18.96 -6.98
N GLN A 172 10.07 -17.92 -6.20
CA GLN A 172 11.25 -17.86 -5.32
C GLN A 172 12.58 -18.13 -6.07
N LYS A 173 12.69 -17.60 -7.30
CA LYS A 173 13.85 -17.71 -8.20
C LYS A 173 14.86 -16.60 -7.93
N ALA A 174 16.11 -16.82 -8.33
CA ALA A 174 17.14 -15.79 -8.24
C ALA A 174 16.69 -14.45 -8.89
N PRO A 175 16.96 -13.28 -8.25
CA PRO A 175 17.75 -13.09 -7.03
C PRO A 175 16.93 -13.13 -5.72
N PHE A 176 15.70 -13.66 -5.77
CA PHE A 176 14.80 -13.81 -4.62
C PHE A 176 14.78 -15.24 -4.08
N ASP A 177 15.82 -16.02 -4.41
CA ASP A 177 16.11 -17.34 -3.86
C ASP A 177 16.75 -17.24 -2.46
N HIS A 178 17.02 -18.38 -1.82
CA HIS A 178 17.55 -18.40 -0.46
C HIS A 178 19.08 -18.39 -0.49
N PRO A 179 19.74 -17.36 0.08
CA PRO A 179 21.19 -17.27 0.07
C PRO A 179 21.83 -18.33 0.97
N GLN A 180 23.11 -18.57 0.77
CA GLN A 180 23.94 -19.34 1.68
C GLN A 180 24.08 -18.59 3.01
N LEU A 181 23.94 -19.32 4.13
CA LEU A 181 24.11 -18.78 5.48
C LEU A 181 25.03 -19.68 6.32
N PHE A 182 25.82 -19.07 7.19
CA PHE A 182 26.59 -19.77 8.22
C PHE A 182 26.00 -19.41 9.59
N VAL A 183 25.49 -20.40 10.32
CA VAL A 183 24.80 -20.20 11.61
C VAL A 183 25.55 -20.91 12.76
N PRO A 184 25.59 -20.35 13.98
CA PRO A 184 26.18 -21.03 15.13
C PRO A 184 25.52 -22.38 15.42
N ASN A 185 26.35 -23.38 15.69
CA ASN A 185 25.97 -24.75 16.02
C ASN A 185 26.44 -25.08 17.44
N GLY A 186 25.62 -24.76 18.43
CA GLY A 186 25.92 -24.97 19.83
C GLY A 186 24.70 -24.77 20.75
N PRO A 187 24.80 -25.13 22.03
CA PRO A 187 23.72 -24.96 22.99
C PRO A 187 23.44 -23.47 23.30
N GLY A 188 22.16 -23.10 23.34
CA GLY A 188 21.69 -21.76 23.70
C GLY A 188 21.13 -20.95 22.51
N SER A 189 20.51 -19.81 22.81
CA SER A 189 20.02 -18.90 21.76
C SER A 189 21.19 -18.14 21.14
N PRO A 190 21.35 -18.15 19.80
CA PRO A 190 22.45 -17.43 19.17
C PRO A 190 22.31 -15.93 19.43
N ARG A 191 23.32 -15.34 20.07
CA ARG A 191 23.41 -13.88 20.32
C ARG A 191 24.29 -13.15 19.30
N GLY A 192 24.91 -13.90 18.39
CA GLY A 192 25.86 -13.43 17.37
C GLY A 192 26.84 -14.55 17.00
N ILE A 193 27.74 -14.27 16.05
CA ILE A 193 28.88 -15.14 15.73
C ILE A 193 30.09 -14.62 16.49
N ALA A 194 30.70 -15.46 17.35
CA ALA A 194 31.89 -15.15 18.12
C ALA A 194 33.12 -15.94 17.62
N PRO A 195 34.34 -15.43 17.85
CA PRO A 195 35.56 -16.19 17.57
C PRO A 195 35.57 -17.51 18.34
N GLY A 196 35.70 -18.63 17.63
CA GLY A 196 35.71 -19.99 18.21
C GLY A 196 34.37 -20.74 18.14
N ASP A 197 33.31 -20.10 17.65
CA ASP A 197 32.03 -20.78 17.42
C ASP A 197 32.17 -21.88 16.37
N GLN A 198 31.52 -23.02 16.63
CA GLN A 198 31.27 -24.00 15.57
C GLN A 198 30.11 -23.50 14.72
N LEU A 199 30.30 -23.46 13.40
CA LEU A 199 29.29 -23.01 12.46
C LEU A 199 28.75 -24.20 11.65
N THR A 200 27.45 -24.18 11.38
CA THR A 200 26.81 -25.04 10.38
C THR A 200 26.49 -24.22 9.14
N GLU A 201 26.80 -24.77 7.99
CA GLU A 201 26.47 -24.19 6.69
C GLU A 201 25.04 -24.57 6.26
N ILE A 202 24.27 -23.56 5.91
CA ILE A 202 23.01 -23.70 5.18
C ILE A 202 23.32 -23.32 3.73
N GLN A 203 23.24 -24.30 2.83
CA GLN A 203 23.52 -24.11 1.40
C GLN A 203 22.51 -23.16 0.76
N ALA A 204 22.96 -22.41 -0.25
CA ALA A 204 22.04 -21.67 -1.11
C ALA A 204 21.10 -22.64 -1.84
N VAL A 205 19.82 -22.29 -1.92
CA VAL A 205 18.80 -23.11 -2.59
C VAL A 205 17.80 -22.24 -3.34
N GLY A 206 17.21 -22.78 -4.41
CA GLY A 206 16.11 -22.12 -5.12
C GLY A 206 16.51 -21.21 -6.28
N ALA A 207 17.77 -21.19 -6.73
CA ALA A 207 18.20 -20.35 -7.85
C ALA A 207 17.31 -20.51 -9.11
N GLU A 208 16.96 -21.75 -9.46
CA GLU A 208 16.05 -22.11 -10.56
C GLU A 208 14.55 -21.99 -10.20
N GLY A 209 14.27 -21.69 -8.94
CA GLY A 209 12.94 -21.56 -8.35
C GLY A 209 12.45 -22.79 -7.64
N GLY A 210 11.29 -22.64 -7.03
CA GLY A 210 10.55 -23.67 -6.32
C GLY A 210 9.04 -23.58 -6.58
N PRO A 211 8.22 -24.17 -5.71
CA PRO A 211 6.78 -24.00 -5.77
C PRO A 211 6.41 -22.50 -5.63
N PRO A 212 5.25 -22.09 -6.17
CA PRO A 212 4.78 -20.73 -5.99
C PRO A 212 4.62 -20.41 -4.50
N GLN A 213 4.92 -19.16 -4.12
CA GLN A 213 4.64 -18.66 -2.77
C GLN A 213 3.16 -18.85 -2.47
N LYS A 214 2.87 -19.38 -1.28
CA LYS A 214 1.50 -19.58 -0.83
C LYS A 214 0.83 -18.23 -0.60
N LYS A 215 -0.42 -18.11 -1.04
CA LYS A 215 -1.26 -16.96 -0.70
C LYS A 215 -1.69 -17.01 0.77
N PHE A 216 -2.14 -15.89 1.31
CA PHE A 216 -2.52 -15.75 2.72
C PHE A 216 -3.57 -16.77 3.19
N LEU A 217 -4.53 -17.12 2.33
CA LEU A 217 -5.59 -18.09 2.64
C LEU A 217 -5.24 -19.54 2.23
N GLU A 218 -4.06 -19.78 1.67
CA GLU A 218 -3.63 -21.12 1.26
C GLU A 218 -2.96 -21.84 2.43
N PRO A 219 -3.34 -23.11 2.72
CA PRO A 219 -2.78 -23.91 3.81
C PRO A 219 -1.35 -24.37 3.53
#